data_AF-A0A2U2SR36-F1
#
_entry.id   AF-A0A2U2SR36-F1
#
_cell.length_a   1.000
_cell.length_b   1.000
_cell.length_c   1.000
_cell.angle_alpha   90.00
_cell.angle_beta   90.00
_cell.angle_gamma   90.00
#
_symmetry.space_group_name_H-M   'P 1'
#
loop_
_entity.id
_entity.type
_entity.pdbx_description
1 polymer ?
#
loop_
_entity_poly.entity_id
_entity_poly.type
_entity_poly.pdbx_seq_one_letter_code
_entity_poly.pdbx_strand_id
1 'polypeptide(L)'
;MDDFPLNPPRNRLIGAMPKIGIRPTIDGRRQGVREALEEQTMNQARAVAEFLSQNLRHSNGLPVECVIADTCIGGVAEAAQTAEKFAREGVGVSITVTPCWCYGAETMDMDPTIPKAIWGFNGTERPGAVYLAAVLAAHNQKGLPAFSIYGRDVQD
;
A
#
# COMPACT_ATOMS: atom_id res chain seq x y z
N MET A 1 -8.49 3.72 -41.39
CA MET A 1 -8.50 2.62 -40.40
C MET A 1 -9.82 2.75 -39.69
N ASP A 2 -10.76 1.91 -40.12
CA ASP A 2 -12.16 2.03 -39.77
C ASP A 2 -12.40 1.95 -38.27
N ASP A 3 -13.33 2.81 -37.86
CA ASP A 3 -13.80 3.10 -36.52
C ASP A 3 -14.53 1.86 -35.97
N PHE A 4 -13.78 0.91 -35.38
CA PHE A 4 -14.41 -0.23 -34.71
C PHE A 4 -15.28 0.29 -33.55
N PRO A 5 -16.55 -0.13 -33.43
CA PRO A 5 -17.39 0.33 -32.34
C PRO A 5 -16.80 -0.12 -31.00
N LEU A 6 -16.32 0.83 -30.21
CA LEU A 6 -15.80 0.60 -28.86
C LEU A 6 -16.96 0.58 -27.87
N ASN A 7 -17.03 -0.48 -27.05
CA ASN A 7 -17.96 -0.52 -25.94
C ASN A 7 -17.51 0.48 -24.86
N PRO A 8 -18.41 1.29 -24.28
CA PRO A 8 -18.04 2.18 -23.19
C PRO A 8 -17.64 1.37 -21.94
N PRO A 9 -16.71 1.90 -21.11
CA PRO A 9 -16.35 1.28 -19.84
C PRO A 9 -17.57 1.03 -18.95
N ARG A 10 -17.74 -0.20 -18.47
CA ARG A 10 -18.84 -0.54 -17.55
C ARG A 10 -18.56 -1.82 -16.77
N ASN A 11 -18.99 -1.85 -15.52
CA ASN A 11 -19.04 -3.09 -14.75
C ASN A 11 -20.28 -3.89 -15.15
N ARG A 12 -20.07 -5.12 -15.64
CA ARG A 12 -21.13 -6.02 -16.14
C ARG A 12 -21.37 -7.22 -15.23
N LEU A 13 -20.43 -7.50 -14.31
CA LEU A 13 -20.48 -8.67 -13.44
C LEU A 13 -21.08 -8.30 -12.09
N ILE A 14 -21.45 -9.32 -11.31
CA ILE A 14 -22.01 -9.14 -9.98
C ILE A 14 -20.88 -8.76 -9.01
N GLY A 15 -21.06 -7.68 -8.25
CA GLY A 15 -20.10 -7.16 -7.28
C GLY A 15 -19.42 -5.87 -7.71
N ALA A 16 -18.76 -5.21 -6.76
CA ALA A 16 -17.95 -4.01 -7.01
C ALA A 16 -16.62 -4.38 -7.69
N MET A 17 -16.00 -3.42 -8.37
CA MET A 17 -14.64 -3.61 -8.90
C MET A 17 -13.64 -3.67 -7.73
N PRO A 18 -12.64 -4.57 -7.75
CA PRO A 18 -11.68 -4.67 -6.67
C PRO A 18 -10.80 -3.42 -6.61
N LYS A 19 -10.57 -2.91 -5.40
CA LYS A 19 -9.73 -1.73 -5.17
C LYS A 19 -8.32 -2.11 -4.75
N ILE A 20 -7.36 -1.19 -4.88
CA ILE A 20 -6.01 -1.33 -4.33
C ILE A 20 -5.94 -0.61 -2.98
N GLY A 21 -5.61 -1.32 -1.92
CA GLY A 21 -5.41 -0.76 -0.59
C GLY A 21 -3.98 -0.26 -0.41
N ILE A 22 -3.79 0.98 0.07
CA ILE A 22 -2.48 1.55 0.36
C ILE A 22 -2.31 1.79 1.86
N ARG A 23 -1.26 1.18 2.43
CA ARG A 23 -0.97 1.11 3.87
C ARG A 23 0.30 1.95 4.18
N PRO A 24 0.18 3.26 4.46
CA PRO A 24 1.31 4.08 4.92
C PRO A 24 1.75 3.62 6.31
N THR A 25 2.90 2.96 6.45
CA THR A 25 3.44 2.55 7.75
C THR A 25 4.48 3.55 8.26
N ILE A 26 4.50 3.78 9.57
CA ILE A 26 5.32 4.83 10.20
C ILE A 26 5.98 4.32 11.47
N ASP A 27 7.04 4.99 11.93
CA ASP A 27 7.57 4.79 13.28
C ASP A 27 6.54 5.22 14.32
N GLY A 28 6.15 4.31 15.22
CA GLY A 28 5.15 4.59 16.25
C GLY A 28 5.62 5.51 17.39
N ARG A 29 6.92 5.84 17.48
CA ARG A 29 7.46 6.73 18.53
C ARG A 29 6.93 8.15 18.36
N ARG A 30 6.23 8.64 19.39
CA ARG A 30 5.78 10.03 19.48
C ARG A 30 6.87 10.94 20.06
N GLN A 31 6.52 12.19 20.32
CA GLN A 31 7.41 13.22 20.88
C GLN A 31 8.47 13.69 19.87
N GLY A 32 8.09 13.78 18.60
CA GLY A 32 8.85 14.44 17.54
C GLY A 32 9.33 13.50 16.44
N VAL A 33 9.33 12.18 16.64
CA VAL A 33 9.74 11.23 15.61
C VAL A 33 8.61 10.99 14.61
N ARG A 34 7.46 10.49 15.07
CA ARG A 34 6.30 10.22 14.22
C ARG A 34 5.75 11.50 13.60
N GLU A 35 5.60 12.55 14.39
CA GLU A 35 5.02 13.82 13.95
C GLU A 35 5.79 14.45 12.79
N ALA A 36 7.11 14.25 12.73
CA ALA A 36 7.98 14.72 11.64
C ALA A 36 7.86 13.90 10.35
N LEU A 37 7.23 12.71 10.40
CA LEU A 37 7.18 11.75 9.28
C LEU A 37 5.77 11.55 8.72
N GLU A 38 4.72 11.97 9.43
CA GLU A 38 3.31 11.78 9.04
C GLU A 38 3.02 12.28 7.63
N GLU A 39 3.44 13.52 7.33
CA GLU A 39 3.17 14.15 6.04
C GLU A 39 3.88 13.41 4.89
N GLN A 40 5.19 13.16 5.04
CA GLN A 40 5.98 12.46 4.01
C GLN A 40 5.43 11.04 3.77
N THR A 41 5.10 10.31 4.83
CA THR A 41 4.58 8.94 4.75
C THR A 41 3.21 8.91 4.04
N MET A 42 2.31 9.83 4.39
CA MET A 42 1.00 9.92 3.74
C MET A 42 1.11 10.41 2.29
N ASN A 43 2.03 11.33 1.99
CA ASN A 43 2.28 11.80 0.63
C ASN A 43 2.84 10.67 -0.26
N GLN A 44 3.69 9.79 0.29
CA GLN A 44 4.12 8.59 -0.44
C GLN A 44 2.92 7.69 -0.80
N ALA A 45 1.98 7.47 0.12
CA ALA A 45 0.78 6.69 -0.16
C ALA A 45 -0.11 7.34 -1.24
N ARG A 46 -0.28 8.67 -1.18
CA ARG A 46 -1.03 9.44 -2.18
C ARG A 46 -0.38 9.36 -3.56
N ALA A 47 0.95 9.50 -3.64
CA ALA A 47 1.68 9.40 -4.90
C ALA A 47 1.52 8.02 -5.56
N VAL A 48 1.54 6.94 -4.77
CA VAL A 48 1.27 5.59 -5.30
C VAL A 48 -0.17 5.45 -5.77
N ALA A 49 -1.16 5.95 -5.00
CA ALA A 49 -2.56 5.92 -5.42
C ALA A 49 -2.76 6.66 -6.75
N GLU A 50 -2.21 7.86 -6.86
CA GLU A 50 -2.27 8.67 -8.08
C GLU A 50 -1.63 7.96 -9.26
N PHE A 51 -0.40 7.47 -9.10
CA PHE A 51 0.32 6.73 -10.14
C PHE A 51 -0.49 5.52 -10.65
N LEU A 52 -1.05 4.71 -9.75
CA LEU A 52 -1.81 3.52 -10.13
C LEU A 52 -3.13 3.89 -10.83
N SER A 53 -3.88 4.84 -10.28
CA SER A 53 -5.16 5.26 -10.87
C SER A 53 -4.99 5.95 -12.23
N GLN A 54 -3.88 6.64 -12.45
CA GLN A 54 -3.56 7.26 -13.75
C GLN A 54 -3.17 6.20 -14.80
N ASN A 55 -2.39 5.19 -14.42
CA ASN A 55 -1.78 4.26 -15.37
C ASN A 55 -2.52 2.93 -15.56
N LEU A 56 -3.44 2.56 -14.65
CA LEU A 56 -4.13 1.28 -14.71
C LEU A 56 -5.63 1.45 -14.98
N ARG A 57 -6.18 0.47 -15.71
CA ARG A 57 -7.60 0.26 -15.93
C ARG A 57 -7.93 -1.20 -15.62
N HIS A 58 -9.15 -1.43 -15.15
CA HIS A 58 -9.71 -2.77 -15.12
C HIS A 58 -9.90 -3.30 -16.55
N SER A 59 -10.04 -4.61 -16.70
CA SER A 59 -10.28 -5.27 -17.99
C SER A 59 -11.54 -4.79 -18.71
N ASN A 60 -12.48 -4.17 -17.99
CA ASN A 60 -13.69 -3.56 -18.52
C ASN A 60 -13.56 -2.06 -18.85
N GLY A 61 -12.34 -1.51 -18.79
CA GLY A 61 -12.02 -0.12 -19.11
C GLY A 61 -12.24 0.90 -17.99
N LEU A 62 -12.81 0.51 -16.84
CA LEU A 62 -12.99 1.42 -15.71
C LEU A 62 -11.64 1.78 -15.06
N PRO A 63 -11.47 3.01 -14.53
CA PRO A 63 -10.28 3.37 -13.76
C PRO A 63 -10.15 2.50 -12.52
N VAL A 64 -8.90 2.15 -12.18
CA VAL A 64 -8.62 1.47 -10.91
C VAL A 64 -8.74 2.47 -9.77
N GLU A 65 -9.47 2.10 -8.74
CA GLU A 65 -9.63 2.88 -7.52
C GLU A 65 -8.65 2.42 -6.44
N CYS A 66 -8.12 3.38 -5.68
CA CYS A 66 -7.25 3.12 -4.53
C CYS A 66 -7.94 3.56 -3.22
N VAL A 67 -7.67 2.83 -2.14
CA VAL A 67 -8.16 3.11 -0.79
C VAL A 67 -6.95 3.27 0.11
N ILE A 68 -6.72 4.47 0.62
CA ILE A 68 -5.62 4.74 1.56
C ILE A 68 -6.12 4.52 2.99
N ALA A 69 -5.29 4.00 3.88
CA ALA A 69 -5.58 3.96 5.32
C ALA A 69 -5.93 5.36 5.86
N ASP A 70 -6.81 5.44 6.86
CA ASP A 70 -7.23 6.74 7.44
C ASP A 70 -6.09 7.45 8.18
N THR A 71 -5.15 6.68 8.73
CA THR A 71 -3.98 7.16 9.46
C THR A 71 -2.73 6.41 9.00
N CYS A 72 -1.55 6.97 9.28
CA CYS A 72 -0.33 6.18 9.21
C CYS A 72 -0.34 5.08 10.29
N ILE A 73 0.20 3.92 9.94
CA ILE A 73 0.15 2.69 10.73
C ILE A 73 1.46 2.54 11.49
N GLY A 74 1.44 2.95 12.75
CA GLY A 74 2.57 2.82 13.68
C GLY A 74 2.52 1.58 14.57
N GLY A 75 1.41 0.84 14.56
CA GLY A 75 1.26 -0.40 15.32
C GLY A 75 -0.06 -1.13 15.06
N VAL A 76 -0.32 -2.16 15.86
CA VAL A 76 -1.39 -3.15 15.62
C VAL A 76 -2.81 -2.55 15.60
N ALA A 77 -3.08 -1.52 16.41
CA ALA A 77 -4.40 -0.90 16.46
C ALA A 77 -4.77 -0.21 15.13
N GLU A 78 -3.84 0.53 14.55
CA GLU A 78 -4.00 1.22 13.26
C GLU A 78 -3.98 0.21 12.10
N ALA A 79 -3.20 -0.87 12.22
CA ALA A 79 -3.21 -1.96 11.25
C ALA A 79 -4.58 -2.66 11.20
N ALA A 80 -5.20 -2.92 12.35
CA ALA A 80 -6.53 -3.51 12.45
C ALA A 80 -7.63 -2.58 11.91
N GLN A 81 -7.56 -1.28 12.22
CA GLN A 81 -8.47 -0.28 11.64
C GLN A 81 -8.38 -0.23 10.11
N THR A 82 -7.16 -0.31 9.59
CA THR A 82 -6.92 -0.35 8.14
C THR A 82 -7.50 -1.61 7.51
N ALA A 83 -7.30 -2.78 8.13
CA ALA A 83 -7.85 -4.04 7.64
C ALA A 83 -9.40 -4.01 7.60
N GLU A 84 -10.05 -3.48 8.63
CA GLU A 84 -11.51 -3.30 8.68
C GLU A 84 -12.01 -2.36 7.58
N LYS A 85 -11.32 -1.24 7.37
CA LYS A 85 -11.64 -0.33 6.24
C LYS A 85 -11.51 -1.05 4.91
N PHE A 86 -10.41 -1.75 4.69
CA PHE A 86 -10.12 -2.43 3.42
C PHE A 86 -11.14 -3.54 3.11
N ALA A 87 -11.54 -4.31 4.11
CA ALA A 87 -12.58 -5.32 3.97
C ALA A 87 -13.92 -4.70 3.52
N ARG A 88 -14.35 -3.60 4.15
CA ARG A 88 -15.60 -2.90 3.79
C ARG A 88 -15.55 -2.25 2.41
N GLU A 89 -14.37 -1.76 2.00
CA GLU A 89 -14.17 -1.07 0.72
C GLU A 89 -13.94 -2.03 -0.46
N GLY A 90 -13.87 -3.34 -0.24
CA GLY A 90 -13.63 -4.32 -1.30
C GLY A 90 -12.22 -4.26 -1.87
N VAL A 91 -11.22 -4.01 -1.01
CA VAL A 91 -9.80 -4.08 -1.39
C VAL A 91 -9.43 -5.53 -1.73
N GLY A 92 -8.88 -5.73 -2.92
CA GLY A 92 -8.45 -7.06 -3.40
C GLY A 92 -6.94 -7.25 -3.46
N VAL A 93 -6.15 -6.18 -3.27
CA VAL A 93 -4.67 -6.17 -3.27
C VAL A 93 -4.19 -5.08 -2.32
N SER A 94 -3.13 -5.31 -1.56
CA SER A 94 -2.54 -4.30 -0.68
C SER A 94 -1.10 -3.92 -1.05
N ILE A 95 -0.76 -2.64 -0.85
CA ILE A 95 0.58 -2.10 -0.98
C ILE A 95 0.92 -1.33 0.29
N THR A 96 1.94 -1.79 1.02
CA THR A 96 2.51 -1.03 2.13
C THR A 96 3.62 -0.14 1.63
N VAL A 97 3.65 1.11 2.10
CA VAL A 97 4.69 2.10 1.76
C VAL A 97 5.26 2.71 3.04
N THR A 98 6.56 2.99 3.04
CA THR A 98 7.14 3.81 4.12
C THR A 98 8.46 4.47 3.71
N PRO A 99 8.75 5.67 4.25
CA PRO A 99 10.07 6.27 4.19
C PRO A 99 10.97 5.88 5.38
N CYS A 100 10.47 5.14 6.38
CA CYS A 100 11.16 5.02 7.67
C CYS A 100 11.14 3.61 8.28
N TRP A 101 11.76 3.48 9.46
CA TRP A 101 11.60 2.28 10.29
C TRP A 101 10.15 2.16 10.77
N CYS A 102 9.62 0.93 10.81
CA CYS A 102 8.36 0.61 11.49
C CYS A 102 8.46 -0.75 12.18
N TYR A 103 7.52 -1.06 13.07
CA TYR A 103 7.56 -2.27 13.90
C TYR A 103 7.06 -3.54 13.18
N GLY A 104 7.71 -3.91 12.06
CA GLY A 104 7.59 -5.19 11.36
C GLY A 104 6.23 -5.91 11.49
N ALA A 105 6.17 -6.92 12.36
CA ALA A 105 4.97 -7.75 12.53
C ALA A 105 3.76 -7.05 13.17
N GLU A 106 3.96 -5.92 13.86
CA GLU A 106 2.86 -5.12 14.42
C GLU A 106 2.12 -4.33 13.32
N THR A 107 2.81 -4.00 12.22
CA THR A 107 2.28 -3.15 11.14
C THR A 107 1.98 -3.93 9.86
N MET A 108 2.38 -5.20 9.76
CA MET A 108 2.22 -6.02 8.56
C MET A 108 0.74 -6.28 8.18
N ASP A 109 0.52 -6.67 6.93
CA ASP A 109 -0.79 -7.12 6.47
C ASP A 109 -0.91 -8.63 6.72
N MET A 110 -1.90 -9.03 7.51
CA MET A 110 -2.09 -10.40 7.95
C MET A 110 -3.12 -11.17 7.11
N ASP A 111 -3.76 -10.54 6.11
CA ASP A 111 -4.70 -11.23 5.24
C ASP A 111 -3.97 -12.29 4.39
N PRO A 112 -4.29 -13.58 4.49
CA PRO A 112 -3.57 -14.63 3.76
C PRO A 112 -3.99 -14.76 2.29
N THR A 113 -5.07 -14.10 1.87
CA THR A 113 -5.75 -14.35 0.60
C THR A 113 -5.50 -13.28 -0.46
N ILE A 114 -5.22 -12.04 -0.07
CA ILE A 114 -4.94 -10.97 -1.03
C ILE A 114 -3.44 -10.88 -1.38
N PRO A 115 -3.10 -10.61 -2.64
CA PRO A 115 -1.74 -10.23 -3.02
C PRO A 115 -1.30 -8.98 -2.26
N LYS A 116 -0.04 -8.96 -1.85
CA LYS A 116 0.52 -7.88 -1.04
C LYS A 116 1.95 -7.54 -1.47
N ALA A 117 2.26 -6.25 -1.51
CA ALA A 117 3.60 -5.74 -1.81
C ALA A 117 4.04 -4.70 -0.78
N ILE A 118 5.35 -4.55 -0.59
CA ILE A 118 5.94 -3.55 0.29
C ILE A 118 6.95 -2.74 -0.52
N TRP A 119 6.81 -1.41 -0.50
CA TRP A 119 7.80 -0.46 -0.99
C TRP A 119 8.45 0.28 0.18
N GLY A 120 9.73 0.01 0.40
CA GLY A 120 10.58 0.79 1.30
C GLY A 120 11.34 1.85 0.51
N PHE A 121 11.21 3.12 0.91
CA PHE A 121 11.97 4.21 0.31
C PHE A 121 13.48 3.97 0.50
N ASN A 122 14.25 4.17 -0.58
CA ASN A 122 15.70 4.08 -0.55
C ASN A 122 16.31 5.44 -0.19
N GLY A 123 16.09 5.90 1.04
CA GLY A 123 16.65 7.15 1.58
C GLY A 123 17.69 6.88 2.68
N THR A 124 18.45 7.91 3.04
CA THR A 124 19.52 7.78 4.06
C THR A 124 19.10 8.25 5.44
N GLU A 125 18.23 9.26 5.50
CA GLU A 125 17.78 9.95 6.70
C GLU A 125 16.95 9.03 7.59
N ARG A 126 16.17 8.15 6.96
CA ARG A 126 15.24 7.24 7.61
C ARG A 126 15.27 5.87 6.92
N PRO A 127 15.31 4.78 7.70
CA PRO A 127 15.71 3.48 7.18
C PRO A 127 14.52 2.69 6.58
N GLY A 128 13.86 3.23 5.56
CA GLY A 128 12.72 2.59 4.87
C GLY A 128 13.05 1.21 4.28
N ALA A 129 14.23 1.06 3.69
CA ALA A 129 14.75 -0.21 3.19
C ALA A 129 14.97 -1.26 4.29
N VAL A 130 15.30 -0.83 5.51
CA VAL A 130 15.50 -1.72 6.66
C VAL A 130 14.16 -2.26 7.13
N TYR A 131 13.12 -1.41 7.19
CA TYR A 131 11.76 -1.90 7.43
C TYR A 131 11.32 -2.90 6.36
N LEU A 132 11.57 -2.61 5.08
CA LEU A 132 11.24 -3.52 3.97
C LEU A 132 11.84 -4.93 4.18
N ALA A 133 13.14 -5.02 4.50
CA ALA A 133 13.78 -6.29 4.77
C ALA A 133 13.19 -6.99 6.01
N ALA A 134 12.96 -6.25 7.09
CA ALA A 134 12.42 -6.79 8.34
C ALA A 134 11.00 -7.34 8.20
N VAL A 135 10.10 -6.59 7.55
CA VAL A 135 8.71 -7.01 7.36
C VAL A 135 8.59 -8.16 6.36
N LEU A 136 9.44 -8.22 5.33
CA LEU A 136 9.50 -9.38 4.43
C LEU A 136 9.98 -10.64 5.15
N ALA A 137 10.94 -10.52 6.08
CA ALA A 137 11.34 -11.64 6.92
C ALA A 137 10.17 -12.14 7.80
N ALA A 138 9.38 -11.22 8.36
CA ALA A 138 8.17 -11.59 9.12
C ALA A 138 7.10 -12.27 8.24
N HIS A 139 6.89 -11.78 7.01
CA HIS A 139 6.02 -12.40 6.01
C HIS A 139 6.45 -13.83 5.68
N ASN A 140 7.74 -14.04 5.41
CA ASN A 140 8.30 -15.36 5.13
C ASN A 140 8.18 -16.30 6.33
N GLN A 141 8.46 -15.81 7.55
CA GLN A 141 8.34 -16.59 8.77
C GLN A 141 6.89 -17.05 9.04
N LYS A 142 5.90 -16.23 8.67
CA LYS A 142 4.48 -16.52 8.88
C LYS A 142 3.81 -17.25 7.71
N GLY A 143 4.53 -17.52 6.63
CA GLY A 143 3.96 -18.15 5.43
C GLY A 143 2.94 -17.25 4.70
N LEU A 144 3.17 -15.93 4.72
CA LEU A 144 2.32 -14.93 4.09
C LEU A 144 3.11 -14.23 2.97
N PRO A 145 3.13 -14.76 1.72
CA PRO A 145 3.97 -14.23 0.65
C PRO A 145 3.70 -12.74 0.38
N ALA A 146 4.77 -11.98 0.16
CA ALA A 146 4.71 -10.57 -0.15
C ALA A 146 5.82 -10.15 -1.12
N PHE A 147 5.54 -9.19 -2.00
CA PHE A 147 6.50 -8.68 -2.98
C PHE A 147 7.38 -7.57 -2.39
N SER A 148 8.65 -7.56 -2.79
CA SER A 148 9.62 -6.52 -2.44
C SER A 148 9.72 -5.49 -3.57
N ILE A 149 9.58 -4.21 -3.23
CA ILE A 149 9.83 -3.09 -4.15
C ILE A 149 10.92 -2.22 -3.50
N TYR A 150 12.09 -2.17 -4.11
CA TYR A 150 13.23 -1.39 -3.63
C TYR A 150 13.89 -0.66 -4.82
N GLY A 151 13.96 0.67 -4.74
CA GLY A 151 14.60 1.48 -5.76
C GLY A 151 16.11 1.24 -5.80
N ARG A 152 16.69 1.11 -6.99
CA ARG A 152 18.13 0.86 -7.15
C ARG A 152 18.97 2.01 -6.60
N ASP A 153 18.57 3.23 -6.93
CA ASP A 153 19.30 4.44 -6.62
C ASP A 153 18.76 5.08 -5.34
N VAL A 154 19.68 5.65 -4.54
CA VAL A 154 19.33 6.40 -3.33
C VAL A 154 18.59 7.68 -3.72
N GLN A 155 17.58 8.04 -2.94
CA GLN A 155 16.73 9.20 -3.13
C GLN A 155 16.77 10.09 -1.89
N ASP A 156 16.58 11.40 -2.10
CA ASP A 156 16.42 12.42 -1.05
C ASP A 156 14.94 12.63 -0.71
#